data_AF-A0A929DU02-F1
#
_entry.id   AF-A0A929DU02-F1
#
_cell.length_a   1.000
_cell.length_b   1.000
_cell.length_c   1.000
_cell.angle_alpha   90.00
_cell.angle_beta   90.00
_cell.angle_gamma   90.00
#
_symmetry.space_group_name_H-M   'P 1'
#
loop_
_entity.id
_entity.type
_entity.pdbx_description
1 polymer ?
#
loop_
_entity_poly.entity_id
_entity_poly.type
_entity_poly.pdbx_seq_one_letter_code
_entity_poly.pdbx_strand_id
1 'polypeptide(L)'
;MAGIQILKTAVSLTVTVPLELLRREMGEPVLAIGPGLANEIDKYVHNHKLGYYPALDYFLQNKALDPDLLAAAEQVAAMVIQMAKRKIQIRLREPFSNVQFNNIQSLSMTLPRVRPSDTGALALLSKHYSPNRIRMTVTTSSIEKAGINTQDYEKLVAHKMKRWLEPEFEEVELNEYHQINSDT
;
A
#
# COMPACT_ATOMS: atom_id res chain seq x y z
N MET A 1 -39.43 -17.84 -3.50
CA MET A 1 -38.85 -16.74 -4.32
C MET A 1 -37.40 -16.60 -3.90
N ALA A 2 -36.44 -16.76 -4.81
CA ALA A 2 -35.04 -16.53 -4.49
C ALA A 2 -34.83 -15.02 -4.36
N GLY A 3 -34.66 -14.52 -3.13
CA GLY A 3 -34.33 -13.12 -2.89
C GLY A 3 -32.96 -12.78 -3.47
N ILE A 4 -32.75 -11.51 -3.77
CA ILE A 4 -31.45 -10.95 -4.11
C ILE A 4 -31.00 -10.08 -2.93
N GLN A 5 -29.72 -10.14 -2.58
CA GLN A 5 -29.12 -9.28 -1.56
C GLN A 5 -27.86 -8.62 -2.10
N ILE A 6 -27.55 -7.42 -1.60
CA ILE A 6 -26.28 -6.75 -1.88
C ILE A 6 -25.36 -7.04 -0.70
N LEU A 7 -24.24 -7.70 -0.97
CA LEU A 7 -23.20 -7.92 0.01
C LEU A 7 -22.10 -6.88 -0.18
N LYS A 8 -21.64 -6.31 0.93
CA LYS A 8 -20.53 -5.36 0.97
C LYS A 8 -19.40 -5.96 1.80
N THR A 9 -18.17 -5.82 1.34
CA THR A 9 -16.98 -6.34 2.04
C THR A 9 -15.91 -5.27 2.02
N ALA A 10 -15.33 -4.98 3.19
CA ALA A 10 -14.12 -4.21 3.31
C ALA A 10 -12.92 -5.16 3.25
N VAL A 11 -11.92 -4.83 2.45
CA VAL A 11 -10.68 -5.60 2.31
C VAL A 11 -9.49 -4.66 2.45
N SER A 12 -8.70 -4.87 3.50
CA SER A 12 -7.40 -4.24 3.68
C SER A 12 -6.37 -4.97 2.83
N LEU A 13 -5.71 -4.24 1.92
CA LEU A 13 -4.72 -4.80 1.02
C LEU A 13 -3.47 -3.93 0.96
N THR A 14 -2.34 -4.59 0.72
CA THR A 14 -1.07 -3.96 0.40
C THR A 14 -0.66 -4.38 -0.99
N VAL A 15 -0.31 -3.41 -1.83
CA VAL A 15 0.17 -3.64 -3.19
C VAL A 15 1.55 -3.06 -3.38
N THR A 16 2.39 -3.79 -4.11
CA THR A 16 3.71 -3.34 -4.53
C THR A 16 3.67 -3.03 -6.02
N VAL A 17 3.88 -1.77 -6.38
CA VAL A 17 4.05 -1.37 -7.78
C VAL A 17 5.46 -1.73 -8.23
N PRO A 18 5.63 -2.40 -9.39
CA PRO A 18 6.94 -2.74 -9.90
C PRO A 18 7.82 -1.50 -10.06
N LEU A 19 9.05 -1.55 -9.52
CA LEU A 19 10.00 -0.44 -9.65
C LEU A 19 10.32 -0.12 -11.11
N GLU A 20 10.32 -1.13 -11.99
CA GLU A 20 10.49 -0.96 -13.43
C GLU A 20 9.41 -0.10 -14.09
N LEU A 21 8.18 -0.20 -13.59
CA LEU A 21 7.10 0.67 -14.04
C LEU A 21 7.36 2.12 -13.59
N LEU A 22 7.78 2.31 -12.34
CA LEU A 22 8.11 3.65 -11.84
C LEU A 22 9.28 4.26 -12.63
N ARG A 23 10.32 3.47 -12.91
CA ARG A 23 11.44 3.89 -13.76
C ARG A 23 10.97 4.34 -15.13
N ARG A 24 10.03 3.62 -15.75
CA ARG A 24 9.49 3.97 -17.06
C ARG A 24 8.69 5.29 -17.03
N GLU A 25 7.93 5.54 -15.98
CA GLU A 25 7.08 6.73 -15.86
C GLU A 25 7.86 7.98 -15.38
N MET A 26 8.89 7.80 -14.54
CA MET A 26 9.59 8.89 -13.82
C MET A 26 11.09 9.01 -14.15
N GLY A 27 11.66 8.03 -14.86
CA GLY A 27 13.08 7.93 -15.14
C GLY A 27 13.88 7.21 -14.03
N GLU A 28 15.17 6.99 -14.31
CA GLU A 28 16.12 6.30 -13.40
C GLU A 28 16.22 6.89 -11.97
N PRO A 29 16.16 8.22 -11.75
CA PRO A 29 16.33 8.79 -10.40
C PRO A 29 15.34 8.26 -9.35
N VAL A 30 14.16 7.77 -9.75
CA VAL A 30 13.17 7.21 -8.83
C VAL A 30 13.70 6.00 -8.05
N LEU A 31 14.62 5.23 -8.63
CA LEU A 31 15.21 4.05 -8.00
C LEU A 31 16.21 4.41 -6.90
N ALA A 32 16.75 5.64 -6.93
CA ALA A 32 17.71 6.12 -5.95
C ALA A 32 17.05 6.65 -4.66
N ILE A 33 15.73 6.88 -4.66
CA ILE A 33 15.02 7.49 -3.53
C ILE A 33 15.13 6.62 -2.26
N GLY A 34 14.77 5.33 -2.36
CA GLY A 34 14.82 4.42 -1.22
C GLY A 34 16.23 4.30 -0.62
N PRO A 35 17.26 3.97 -1.42
CA PRO A 35 18.66 3.95 -0.97
C PRO A 35 19.17 5.29 -0.43
N GLY A 36 18.81 6.41 -1.07
CA GLY A 36 19.20 7.75 -0.63
C GLY A 36 18.66 8.05 0.77
N LEU A 37 17.34 7.88 0.96
CA LEU A 37 16.68 8.10 2.24
C LEU A 37 17.25 7.19 3.33
N ALA A 38 17.41 5.90 3.02
CA ALA A 38 17.96 4.94 3.98
C ALA A 38 19.36 5.35 4.44
N ASN A 39 20.24 5.79 3.53
CA ASN A 39 21.59 6.22 3.89
C ASN A 39 21.60 7.48 4.77
N GLU A 40 20.80 8.49 4.44
CA GLU A 40 20.75 9.72 5.25
C GLU A 40 20.14 9.47 6.63
N ILE A 41 19.06 8.71 6.68
CA ILE A 41 18.37 8.37 7.93
C ILE A 41 19.24 7.48 8.81
N ASP A 42 19.96 6.53 8.23
CA ASP A 42 20.88 5.66 8.97
C ASP A 42 22.02 6.45 9.62
N LYS A 43 22.65 7.35 8.86
CA LYS A 43 23.64 8.28 9.40
C LYS A 43 23.06 9.14 10.52
N TYR A 44 21.87 9.70 10.33
CA TYR A 44 21.22 10.53 11.35
C TYR A 44 20.96 9.73 12.63
N VAL A 45 20.38 8.54 12.51
CA VAL A 45 20.02 7.66 13.63
C VAL A 45 21.25 7.24 14.42
N HIS A 46 22.35 6.88 13.75
CA HIS A 46 23.60 6.55 14.42
C HIS A 46 24.23 7.76 15.12
N ASN A 47 24.25 8.94 14.47
CA ASN A 47 24.78 10.17 15.04
C ASN A 47 24.01 10.61 16.30
N HIS A 48 22.70 10.38 16.33
CA HIS A 48 21.82 10.75 17.44
C HIS A 48 21.53 9.58 18.41
N LYS A 49 22.16 8.42 18.19
CA LYS A 49 22.02 7.21 19.02
C LYS A 49 20.56 6.77 19.22
N LEU A 50 19.74 6.87 18.16
CA LEU A 50 18.35 6.42 18.22
C LEU A 50 18.28 4.89 18.18
N GLY A 51 17.39 4.30 18.99
CA GLY A 51 17.16 2.86 19.03
C GLY A 51 16.23 2.34 17.94
N TYR A 52 15.72 3.21 17.07
CA TYR A 52 14.76 2.91 16.01
C TYR A 52 14.92 3.90 14.84
N TYR A 53 14.41 3.54 13.67
CA TYR A 53 14.29 4.44 12.53
C TYR A 53 12.94 5.18 12.57
N PRO A 54 12.89 6.52 12.57
CA PRO A 54 11.64 7.29 12.53
C PRO A 54 10.88 7.20 11.20
N ALA A 55 9.59 7.55 11.20
CA ALA A 55 8.84 7.80 9.96
C ALA A 55 9.35 9.07 9.25
N LEU A 56 9.09 9.21 7.94
CA LEU A 56 9.56 10.38 7.17
C LEU A 56 9.03 11.71 7.72
N ASP A 57 7.79 11.73 8.26
CA ASP A 57 7.18 12.91 8.87
C ASP A 57 8.00 13.52 10.02
N TYR A 58 8.75 12.69 10.75
CA TYR A 58 9.65 13.17 11.81
C TYR A 58 10.74 14.10 11.24
N PHE A 59 11.24 13.77 10.05
CA PHE A 59 12.33 14.51 9.41
C PHE A 59 11.85 15.78 8.70
N LEU A 60 10.60 15.81 8.25
CA LEU A 60 9.95 17.03 7.74
C LEU A 60 9.93 18.15 8.80
N GLN A 61 9.64 17.78 10.04
CA GLN A 61 9.53 18.75 11.14
C GLN A 61 10.89 19.26 11.61
N ASN A 62 11.89 18.37 11.64
CA ASN A 62 13.22 18.68 12.20
C ASN A 62 14.25 19.12 11.15
N LYS A 63 13.88 19.16 9.86
CA LYS A 63 14.75 19.57 8.73
C LYS A 63 16.12 18.89 8.73
N ALA A 64 16.11 17.60 9.08
CA ALA A 64 17.32 16.83 9.34
C ALA A 64 17.83 16.03 8.13
N LEU A 65 17.07 16.01 7.03
CA LEU A 65 17.41 15.34 5.77
C LEU A 65 17.38 16.33 4.62
N ASP A 66 17.91 15.92 3.47
CA ASP A 66 17.79 16.68 2.23
C ASP A 66 16.30 16.92 1.88
N PRO A 67 15.84 18.19 1.83
CA PRO A 67 14.45 18.51 1.52
C PRO A 67 14.05 18.08 0.11
N ASP A 68 14.97 18.08 -0.85
CA ASP A 68 14.67 17.71 -2.24
C ASP A 68 14.42 16.20 -2.35
N LEU A 69 15.19 15.40 -1.61
CA LEU A 69 15.02 13.95 -1.53
C LEU A 69 13.71 13.56 -0.84
N LEU A 70 13.35 14.25 0.26
CA LEU A 70 12.07 14.07 0.93
C LEU A 70 10.89 14.44 0.02
N ALA A 71 10.96 15.59 -0.64
CA ALA A 71 9.93 16.04 -1.57
C ALA A 71 9.75 15.06 -2.75
N ALA A 72 10.86 14.53 -3.29
CA ALA A 72 10.81 13.51 -4.33
C ALA A 72 10.10 12.23 -3.85
N ALA A 73 10.37 11.78 -2.62
CA ALA A 73 9.71 10.61 -2.04
C ALA A 73 8.20 10.82 -1.85
N GLU A 74 7.78 12.00 -1.39
CA GLU A 74 6.37 12.38 -1.28
C GLU A 74 5.66 12.43 -2.63
N GLN A 75 6.29 13.07 -3.62
CA GLN A 75 5.74 13.17 -4.96
C GLN A 75 5.55 11.80 -5.60
N VAL A 76 6.56 10.93 -5.49
CA VAL A 76 6.47 9.57 -6.04
C VAL A 76 5.42 8.78 -5.28
N ALA A 77 5.39 8.82 -3.94
CA ALA A 77 4.36 8.14 -3.15
C ALA A 77 2.94 8.56 -3.57
N ALA A 78 2.69 9.85 -3.77
CA ALA A 78 1.41 10.37 -4.22
C ALA A 78 1.05 9.86 -5.63
N MET A 79 2.01 9.82 -6.55
CA MET A 79 1.82 9.27 -7.89
C MET A 79 1.49 7.78 -7.84
N VAL A 80 2.26 6.98 -7.11
CA VAL A 80 2.02 5.53 -6.98
C VAL A 80 0.62 5.28 -6.41
N ILE A 81 0.17 6.08 -5.43
CA ILE A 81 -1.19 6.01 -4.87
C ILE A 81 -2.23 6.20 -5.97
N GLN A 82 -2.10 7.23 -6.80
CA GLN A 82 -3.03 7.50 -7.89
C GLN A 82 -3.03 6.38 -8.94
N MET A 83 -1.84 5.89 -9.30
CA MET A 83 -1.67 4.78 -10.25
C MET A 83 -2.32 3.49 -9.74
N ALA A 84 -2.02 3.08 -8.51
CA ALA A 84 -2.55 1.88 -7.89
C ALA A 84 -4.08 1.96 -7.77
N LYS A 85 -4.60 3.09 -7.28
CA LYS A 85 -6.05 3.32 -7.20
C LYS A 85 -6.73 3.17 -8.56
N ARG A 86 -6.17 3.80 -9.61
CA ARG A 86 -6.72 3.71 -10.96
C ARG A 86 -6.70 2.28 -11.50
N LYS A 87 -5.58 1.56 -11.35
CA LYS A 87 -5.44 0.17 -11.79
C LYS A 87 -6.42 -0.76 -11.07
N ILE A 88 -6.48 -0.67 -9.74
CA ILE A 88 -7.41 -1.46 -8.91
C ILE A 88 -8.85 -1.15 -9.31
N GLN A 89 -9.19 0.13 -9.49
CA GLN A 89 -10.54 0.54 -9.88
C GLN A 89 -10.95 -0.05 -11.23
N ILE A 90 -10.04 -0.09 -12.21
CA ILE A 90 -10.31 -0.68 -13.53
C ILE A 90 -10.50 -2.19 -13.41
N ARG A 91 -9.58 -2.89 -12.73
CA ARG A 91 -9.62 -4.36 -12.63
C ARG A 91 -10.77 -4.89 -11.78
N LEU A 92 -11.15 -4.18 -10.73
CA LEU A 92 -12.20 -4.64 -9.81
C LEU A 92 -13.62 -4.27 -10.26
N ARG A 93 -13.79 -3.45 -11.29
CA ARG A 93 -15.12 -3.14 -11.87
C ARG A 93 -15.77 -4.34 -12.55
N GLU A 94 -14.99 -5.32 -13.01
CA GLU A 94 -15.53 -6.53 -13.63
C GLU A 94 -16.16 -7.49 -12.60
N PRO A 95 -15.45 -7.88 -11.51
CA PRO A 95 -16.02 -8.78 -10.50
C PRO A 95 -16.94 -8.11 -9.47
N PHE A 96 -16.95 -6.78 -9.35
CA PHE A 96 -17.70 -6.05 -8.32
C PHE A 96 -18.54 -4.90 -8.90
N SER A 97 -19.75 -4.71 -8.38
CA SER A 97 -20.67 -3.66 -8.84
C SER A 97 -20.30 -2.27 -8.33
N ASN A 98 -19.58 -2.19 -7.21
CA ASN A 98 -19.04 -0.95 -6.65
C ASN A 98 -17.66 -1.22 -6.05
N VAL A 99 -16.78 -0.22 -6.14
CA VAL A 99 -15.43 -0.24 -5.57
C VAL A 99 -15.17 1.14 -5.00
N GLN A 100 -14.91 1.21 -3.71
CA GLN A 100 -14.58 2.44 -2.97
C GLN A 100 -13.25 2.26 -2.24
N PHE A 101 -12.50 3.34 -2.11
CA PHE A 101 -11.18 3.32 -1.49
C PHE A 101 -11.19 4.17 -0.23
N ASN A 102 -10.66 3.63 0.84
CA ASN A 102 -10.50 4.27 2.15
C ASN A 102 -9.09 4.01 2.68
N ASN A 103 -8.62 4.83 3.62
CA ASN A 103 -7.35 4.64 4.34
C ASN A 103 -6.14 4.33 3.43
N ILE A 104 -5.96 5.11 2.35
CA ILE A 104 -4.84 4.92 1.41
C ILE A 104 -3.59 5.58 1.98
N GLN A 105 -2.49 4.84 2.09
CA GLN A 105 -1.22 5.34 2.62
C GLN A 105 -0.03 4.64 1.96
N SER A 106 1.02 5.41 1.63
CA SER A 106 2.31 4.85 1.23
C SER A 106 3.04 4.29 2.45
N LEU A 107 3.54 3.06 2.36
CA LEU A 107 4.28 2.45 3.46
C LEU A 107 5.61 3.15 3.73
N SER A 108 6.20 3.80 2.73
CA SER A 108 7.43 4.61 2.91
C SER A 108 7.26 5.75 3.91
N MET A 109 6.03 6.22 4.12
CA MET A 109 5.70 7.30 5.08
C MET A 109 5.40 6.77 6.48
N THR A 110 5.34 5.45 6.66
CA THR A 110 5.04 4.84 7.95
C THR A 110 6.32 4.54 8.73
N LEU A 111 6.17 4.30 10.04
CA LEU A 111 7.27 3.86 10.88
C LEU A 111 7.84 2.53 10.38
N PRO A 112 9.14 2.46 10.02
CA PRO A 112 9.79 1.19 9.68
C PRO A 112 9.73 0.20 10.84
N ARG A 113 9.53 -1.08 10.52
CA ARG A 113 9.67 -2.18 11.49
C ARG A 113 11.12 -2.67 11.65
N VAL A 114 12.06 -1.94 11.05
CA VAL A 114 13.50 -2.24 11.05
C VAL A 114 14.14 -1.52 12.24
N ARG A 115 15.10 -2.15 12.89
CA ARG A 115 15.93 -1.53 13.92
C ARG A 115 17.37 -1.38 13.43
N PRO A 116 18.13 -0.38 13.94
CA PRO A 116 19.54 -0.21 13.59
C PRO A 116 20.41 -1.41 13.95
N SER A 117 19.99 -2.21 14.93
CA SER A 117 20.68 -3.44 15.34
C SER A 117 20.43 -4.63 14.42
N ASP A 118 19.47 -4.54 13.49
CA ASP A 118 19.10 -5.68 12.65
C ASP A 118 20.19 -5.98 11.62
N THR A 119 20.42 -7.26 11.34
CA THR A 119 21.34 -7.65 10.28
C THR A 119 20.80 -7.20 8.93
N GLY A 120 21.59 -6.40 8.19
CA GLY A 120 21.15 -5.83 6.91
C GLY A 120 20.13 -4.71 7.03
N ALA A 121 20.07 -4.01 8.17
CA ALA A 121 19.15 -2.91 8.44
C ALA A 121 19.04 -1.91 7.27
N LEU A 122 20.18 -1.46 6.71
CA LEU A 122 20.21 -0.49 5.62
C LEU A 122 19.46 -0.97 4.36
N ALA A 123 19.60 -2.24 3.98
CA ALA A 123 18.91 -2.79 2.81
C ALA A 123 17.40 -2.91 3.07
N LEU A 124 17.00 -3.33 4.27
CA LEU A 124 15.60 -3.39 4.67
C LEU A 124 14.97 -1.99 4.73
N LEU A 125 15.74 -1.01 5.21
CA LEU A 125 15.34 0.38 5.30
C LEU A 125 15.20 1.01 3.91
N SER A 126 16.12 0.71 3.00
CA SER A 126 16.03 1.10 1.59
C SER A 126 14.77 0.55 0.94
N LYS A 127 14.45 -0.73 1.17
CA LYS A 127 13.20 -1.33 0.68
C LYS A 127 11.95 -0.66 1.28
N HIS A 128 11.99 -0.30 2.57
CA HIS A 128 10.88 0.38 3.24
C HIS A 128 10.63 1.79 2.68
N TYR A 129 11.68 2.59 2.53
CA TYR A 129 11.56 3.96 2.05
C TYR A 129 11.39 4.09 0.53
N SER A 130 11.58 3.02 -0.23
CA SER A 130 11.13 2.97 -1.63
C SER A 130 9.62 3.23 -1.71
N PRO A 131 9.18 4.31 -2.37
CA PRO A 131 7.78 4.74 -2.37
C PRO A 131 6.92 3.95 -3.38
N ASN A 132 7.05 2.63 -3.40
CA ASN A 132 6.34 1.75 -4.35
C ASN A 132 5.34 0.80 -3.69
N ARG A 133 5.23 0.81 -2.35
CA ARG A 133 4.31 -0.05 -1.59
C ARG A 133 3.20 0.78 -0.94
N ILE A 134 1.96 0.39 -1.17
CA ILE A 134 0.78 1.12 -0.68
C ILE A 134 -0.11 0.18 0.09
N ARG A 135 -0.60 0.66 1.23
CA ARG A 135 -1.71 0.04 1.95
C ARG A 135 -2.98 0.83 1.70
N MET A 136 -4.09 0.12 1.51
CA MET A 136 -5.41 0.72 1.38
C MET A 136 -6.51 -0.24 1.85
N THR A 137 -7.65 0.32 2.21
CA THR A 137 -8.88 -0.45 2.38
C THR A 137 -9.76 -0.26 1.15
N VAL A 138 -10.17 -1.36 0.52
CA VAL A 138 -11.10 -1.35 -0.60
C VAL A 138 -12.43 -1.93 -0.14
N THR A 139 -13.49 -1.15 -0.27
CA THR A 139 -14.85 -1.60 -0.04
C THR A 139 -15.48 -1.99 -1.37
N THR A 140 -15.86 -3.26 -1.50
CA THR A 140 -16.50 -3.79 -2.69
C THR A 140 -17.94 -4.19 -2.41
N SER A 141 -18.80 -4.19 -3.43
CA SER A 141 -20.11 -4.83 -3.35
C SER A 141 -20.38 -5.79 -4.49
N SER A 142 -21.17 -6.84 -4.23
CA SER A 142 -21.74 -7.72 -5.25
C SER A 142 -23.21 -7.98 -4.99
N ILE A 143 -23.94 -8.26 -6.07
CA ILE A 143 -25.32 -8.71 -6.02
C ILE A 143 -25.30 -10.24 -5.97
N GLU A 144 -25.87 -10.82 -4.92
CA GLU A 144 -25.81 -12.26 -4.65
C GLU A 144 -27.20 -12.81 -4.35
N LYS A 145 -27.36 -14.14 -4.48
CA LYS A 145 -28.60 -14.81 -4.06
C LYS A 145 -28.72 -14.73 -2.52
N ALA A 146 -29.94 -14.46 -2.06
CA ALA A 146 -30.25 -14.46 -0.62
C ALA A 146 -29.93 -15.81 0.01
N GLY A 147 -29.34 -15.80 1.20
CA GLY A 147 -28.99 -17.00 1.96
C GLY A 147 -27.59 -17.57 1.68
N ILE A 148 -26.73 -16.87 0.92
CA ILE A 148 -25.31 -17.21 0.83
C ILE A 148 -24.64 -17.10 2.21
N ASN A 149 -23.81 -18.09 2.54
CA ASN A 149 -22.99 -18.07 3.75
C ASN A 149 -21.95 -16.94 3.66
N THR A 150 -21.97 -16.06 4.64
CA THR A 150 -21.17 -14.84 4.71
C THR A 150 -19.68 -15.12 4.85
N GLN A 151 -19.28 -16.12 5.63
CA GLN A 151 -17.87 -16.52 5.79
C GLN A 151 -17.28 -17.08 4.49
N ASP A 152 -18.08 -17.85 3.74
CA ASP A 152 -17.65 -18.38 2.45
C ASP A 152 -17.58 -17.27 1.39
N TYR A 153 -18.45 -16.26 1.52
CA TYR A 153 -18.45 -15.09 0.65
C TYR A 153 -17.21 -14.21 0.87
N GLU A 154 -16.80 -13.95 2.11
CA GLU A 154 -15.58 -13.20 2.43
C GLU A 154 -14.32 -13.82 1.78
N LYS A 155 -14.17 -15.14 1.91
CA LYS A 155 -13.07 -15.89 1.25
C LYS A 155 -13.15 -15.80 -0.27
N LEU A 156 -14.37 -15.87 -0.82
CA LEU A 156 -14.60 -15.71 -2.26
C LEU A 156 -14.19 -14.32 -2.75
N VAL A 157 -14.54 -13.26 -2.01
CA VAL A 157 -14.13 -11.87 -2.33
C VAL A 157 -12.62 -11.75 -2.30
N ALA A 158 -11.96 -12.25 -1.26
CA ALA A 158 -10.50 -12.25 -1.15
C ALA A 158 -9.85 -12.97 -2.34
N HIS A 159 -10.33 -14.17 -2.70
CA HIS A 159 -9.81 -14.92 -3.83
C HIS A 159 -10.03 -14.19 -5.17
N LYS A 160 -11.22 -13.60 -5.39
CA LYS A 160 -11.51 -12.77 -6.57
C LYS A 160 -10.54 -11.58 -6.63
N MET A 161 -10.42 -10.79 -5.56
CA MET A 161 -9.53 -9.63 -5.54
C MET A 161 -8.09 -10.01 -5.87
N LYS A 162 -7.57 -11.07 -5.23
CA LYS A 162 -6.22 -11.56 -5.50
C LYS A 162 -6.05 -11.92 -6.98
N ARG A 163 -6.93 -12.77 -7.53
CA ARG A 163 -6.91 -13.19 -8.94
C ARG A 163 -6.91 -12.02 -9.94
N TRP A 164 -7.69 -10.97 -9.67
CA TRP A 164 -7.82 -9.82 -10.59
C TRP A 164 -6.70 -8.80 -10.45
N LEU A 165 -6.00 -8.76 -9.31
CA LEU A 165 -4.96 -7.77 -9.02
C LEU A 165 -3.55 -8.31 -9.21
N GLU A 166 -3.30 -9.59 -8.98
CA GLU A 166 -1.97 -10.21 -9.14
C GLU A 166 -1.29 -9.91 -10.50
N PRO A 167 -1.99 -9.89 -11.65
CA PRO A 167 -1.34 -9.57 -12.92
C PRO A 167 -0.86 -8.11 -13.05
N GLU A 168 -1.31 -7.20 -12.20
CA GLU A 168 -1.01 -5.75 -12.30
C GLU A 168 0.11 -5.27 -11.38
N PHE A 169 0.40 -6.02 -10.33
CA PHE A 169 1.29 -5.62 -9.26
C PHE A 169 2.39 -6.66 -9.08
N GLU A 170 3.55 -6.22 -8.59
CA GLU A 170 4.65 -7.13 -8.25
C GLU A 170 4.25 -8.06 -7.09
N GLU A 171 3.48 -7.52 -6.14
CA GLU A 171 3.01 -8.22 -4.96
C GLU A 171 1.63 -7.69 -4.56
N VAL A 172 0.75 -8.61 -4.15
CA VAL A 172 -0.59 -8.31 -3.60
C VAL A 172 -0.78 -9.09 -2.31
N GLU A 173 -0.81 -8.38 -1.19
CA GLU A 173 -1.06 -8.93 0.13
C GLU A 173 -2.47 -8.53 0.58
N LEU A 174 -3.30 -9.52 0.92
CA LEU A 174 -4.59 -9.28 1.58
C LEU A 174 -4.40 -9.45 3.09
N ASN A 175 -4.55 -8.36 3.84
CA ASN A 175 -4.26 -8.33 5.27
C ASN A 175 -5.46 -8.79 6.10
N GLU A 176 -6.62 -8.16 5.85
CA GLU A 176 -7.86 -8.38 6.58
C GLU A 176 -9.04 -8.18 5.64
N TYR A 177 -10.12 -8.91 5.86
CA TYR A 177 -11.36 -8.73 5.13
C TYR A 177 -12.54 -9.08 6.02
N HIS A 178 -13.59 -8.27 5.96
CA HIS A 178 -14.82 -8.48 6.71
C HIS A 178 -16.02 -7.92 5.96
N GLN A 179 -17.17 -8.57 6.12
CA GLN A 179 -18.42 -8.08 5.62
C GLN A 179 -18.84 -6.82 6.37
N ILE A 180 -19.31 -5.82 5.63
CA ILE A 180 -19.96 -4.64 6.18
C ILE A 180 -21.45 -4.96 6.22
N ASN A 181 -22.03 -5.00 7.42
CA ASN A 181 -23.48 -5.03 7.56
C ASN A 181 -24.03 -3.71 7.01
N SER A 182 -24.78 -3.78 5.92
CA SER A 182 -25.62 -2.66 5.52
C SER A 182 -26.77 -2.58 6.52
N ASP A 183 -26.60 -1.74 7.54
CA ASP A 183 -27.73 -1.26 8.35
C ASP A 183 -28.77 -0.64 7.41
N THR A 184 -30.02 -0.89 7.78
CA THR A 184 -31.24 -0.70 7.01
C THR A 184 -31.51 0.76 6.66
#